data_AF-A0A8C4NFV0-F1
#
_entry.id   AF-A0A8C4NFV0-F1
#
_cell.length_a   1.000
_cell.length_b   1.000
_cell.length_c   1.000
_cell.angle_alpha   90.00
_cell.angle_beta   90.00
_cell.angle_gamma   90.00
#
_symmetry.space_group_name_H-M   'P 1'
#
loop_
_entity.id
_entity.type
_entity.pdbx_description
1 polymer ?
#
loop_
_entity_poly.entity_id
_entity_poly.type
_entity_poly.pdbx_seq_one_letter_code
_entity_poly.pdbx_strand_id
1 'polypeptide(L)'
;MVSQHGKPMFIKVCTDGRLILEFAFDDMMRIRTWHFSIRQHRELISRNLLAVHTQDPPMLEQLSKNITRNGLTNITLNYLRLCVILEPMQELMSRHKTYNISPRDCLKTCLFQKWQRMVAPPAEPSRPPAKKRRKRNNSASSTSNSSIGQNNGTTKKKSPASSNFSLASQAS
;
A
#
# COMPACT_ATOMS: atom_id res chain seq x y z
N MET A 1 -9.74 -26.18 -4.09
CA MET A 1 -8.42 -26.24 -4.75
C MET A 1 -7.86 -27.65 -4.61
N VAL A 2 -7.27 -28.21 -5.66
CA VAL A 2 -6.67 -29.54 -5.64
C VAL A 2 -5.25 -29.45 -6.17
N SER A 3 -4.27 -29.95 -5.40
CA SER A 3 -2.86 -30.05 -5.84
C SER A 3 -2.38 -31.49 -5.77
N GLN A 4 -1.53 -31.87 -6.73
CA GLN A 4 -0.89 -33.18 -6.76
C GLN A 4 0.62 -32.98 -6.56
N HIS A 5 1.16 -33.62 -5.54
CA HIS A 5 2.58 -33.70 -5.29
C HIS A 5 3.13 -34.91 -6.03
N GLY A 6 4.20 -34.70 -6.81
CA GLY A 6 4.83 -35.77 -7.58
C GLY A 6 5.67 -36.73 -6.72
N LYS A 7 6.68 -37.33 -7.35
CA LYS A 7 7.64 -38.20 -6.67
C LYS A 7 8.30 -37.48 -5.48
N PRO A 8 8.58 -38.18 -4.36
CA PRO A 8 8.44 -39.63 -4.18
C PRO A 8 7.07 -40.10 -3.64
N MET A 9 6.24 -39.19 -3.11
CA MET A 9 5.13 -39.57 -2.23
C MET A 9 3.73 -39.51 -2.89
N PHE A 10 3.59 -38.99 -4.12
CA PHE A 10 2.32 -38.98 -4.87
C PHE A 10 1.09 -38.59 -4.02
N ILE A 11 1.20 -37.49 -3.27
CA ILE A 11 0.15 -37.03 -2.35
C ILE A 11 -0.78 -36.08 -3.09
N LYS A 12 -2.09 -36.29 -2.96
CA LYS A 12 -3.10 -35.35 -3.45
C LYS A 12 -3.65 -34.54 -2.28
N VAL A 13 -3.52 -33.22 -2.34
CA VAL A 13 -4.06 -32.31 -1.33
C VAL A 13 -5.35 -31.70 -1.86
N CYS A 14 -6.43 -31.87 -1.12
CA CYS A 14 -7.74 -31.30 -1.41
C CYS A 14 -8.03 -30.21 -0.37
N THR A 15 -8.03 -28.95 -0.81
CA THR A 15 -8.31 -27.79 0.04
C THR A 15 -9.68 -27.22 -0.29
N ASP A 16 -10.55 -27.19 0.72
CA ASP A 16 -11.93 -26.73 0.62
C ASP A 16 -12.10 -25.37 1.30
N GLY A 17 -12.95 -24.54 0.74
CA GLY A 17 -13.05 -23.14 1.09
C GLY A 17 -14.02 -22.34 0.21
N ARG A 18 -14.21 -21.07 0.56
CA ARG A 18 -15.02 -20.13 -0.21
C ARG A 18 -14.12 -19.38 -1.19
N LEU A 19 -14.40 -19.53 -2.49
CA LEU A 19 -13.78 -18.74 -3.54
C LEU A 19 -14.72 -17.61 -3.98
N ILE A 20 -14.21 -16.38 -3.97
CA ILE A 20 -14.89 -15.19 -4.48
C ILE A 20 -14.02 -14.62 -5.61
N LEU A 21 -14.62 -14.43 -6.78
CA LEU A 21 -13.99 -13.87 -7.96
C LEU A 21 -14.76 -12.64 -8.39
N GLU A 22 -14.07 -11.54 -8.66
CA GLU A 22 -14.61 -10.44 -9.44
C GLU A 22 -13.94 -10.41 -10.79
N PHE A 23 -14.74 -10.24 -11.84
CA PHE A 23 -14.25 -10.13 -13.21
C PHE A 23 -14.37 -8.68 -13.67
N ALA A 24 -13.43 -8.23 -14.50
CA ALA A 24 -13.56 -6.99 -15.23
C ALA A 24 -14.70 -7.12 -16.24
N PHE A 25 -15.50 -6.07 -16.38
CA PHE A 25 -16.51 -5.97 -17.43
C PHE A 25 -15.86 -5.45 -18.72
N ASP A 26 -15.02 -6.29 -19.32
CA ASP A 26 -14.35 -6.08 -20.61
C ASP A 26 -14.50 -7.36 -21.47
N ASP A 27 -14.19 -7.26 -22.77
CA ASP A 27 -14.34 -8.39 -23.71
C ASP A 27 -13.48 -9.62 -23.32
N MET A 28 -12.44 -9.41 -22.51
CA MET A 28 -11.51 -10.46 -22.06
C MET A 28 -11.96 -11.13 -20.76
N MET A 29 -12.93 -10.56 -20.03
CA MET A 29 -13.46 -11.05 -18.75
C MET A 29 -12.34 -11.48 -17.78
N ARG A 30 -11.33 -10.63 -17.60
CA ARG A 30 -10.17 -10.96 -16.76
C ARG A 30 -10.52 -10.93 -15.27
N ILE A 31 -9.90 -11.80 -14.48
CA ILE A 31 -10.04 -11.78 -13.01
C ILE A 31 -9.42 -10.49 -12.48
N ARG A 32 -10.23 -9.67 -11.82
CA ARG A 32 -9.84 -8.42 -11.16
C ARG A 32 -9.50 -8.66 -9.69
N THR A 33 -10.29 -9.49 -9.01
CA THR A 33 -10.01 -9.90 -7.63
C THR A 33 -10.18 -11.40 -7.48
N TRP A 34 -9.28 -12.02 -6.71
CA TRP A 34 -9.29 -13.44 -6.39
C TRP A 34 -9.13 -13.58 -4.88
N HIS A 35 -10.20 -14.01 -4.21
CA HIS A 35 -10.20 -14.18 -2.76
C HIS A 35 -10.62 -15.60 -2.40
N PHE A 36 -9.68 -16.38 -1.86
CA PHE A 36 -9.91 -17.76 -1.45
C PHE A 36 -9.76 -17.91 0.07
N SER A 37 -10.87 -18.18 0.76
CA SER A 37 -10.92 -18.43 2.21
C SER A 37 -10.96 -19.92 2.49
N ILE A 38 -9.85 -20.46 2.99
CA ILE A 38 -9.69 -21.89 3.29
C ILE A 38 -10.42 -22.25 4.59
N ARG A 39 -11.21 -23.34 4.57
CA ARG A 39 -11.93 -23.88 5.73
C ARG A 39 -11.31 -25.17 6.24
N GLN A 40 -11.08 -26.12 5.34
CA GLN A 40 -10.54 -27.45 5.67
C GLN A 40 -9.63 -27.94 4.54
N HIS A 41 -8.76 -28.89 4.85
CA HIS A 41 -7.92 -29.56 3.86
C HIS A 41 -7.78 -31.04 4.21
N ARG A 42 -7.56 -31.87 3.19
CA ARG A 42 -7.32 -33.30 3.33
C ARG A 42 -6.16 -33.72 2.45
N GLU A 43 -5.27 -34.56 2.98
CA GLU A 43 -4.18 -35.15 2.24
C GLU A 43 -4.53 -36.62 1.95
N LEU A 44 -4.52 -36.98 0.67
CA LEU A 44 -4.85 -38.30 0.17
C LEU A 44 -3.57 -38.98 -0.30
N ILE A 45 -3.28 -40.12 0.29
CA ILE A 45 -2.10 -40.93 -0.01
C ILE A 45 -2.51 -42.08 -0.94
N SER A 46 -1.69 -42.37 -1.95
CA SER A 46 -1.92 -43.51 -2.84
C SER A 46 -1.84 -44.84 -2.10
N ARG A 47 -2.78 -45.75 -2.35
CA ARG A 47 -2.78 -47.10 -1.76
C ARG A 47 -1.53 -47.91 -2.12
N ASN A 48 -0.99 -47.73 -3.33
CA ASN A 48 0.23 -48.43 -3.75
C ASN A 48 1.44 -48.01 -2.90
N LEU A 49 1.52 -46.74 -2.51
CA LEU A 49 2.61 -46.25 -1.65
C LEU A 49 2.50 -46.85 -0.24
N LEU A 50 1.28 -46.95 0.29
CA LEU A 50 1.02 -47.61 1.57
C LEU A 50 1.40 -49.09 1.52
N ALA A 51 1.02 -49.81 0.45
CA ALA A 51 1.31 -51.24 0.29
C ALA A 51 2.83 -51.53 0.33
N VAL A 52 3.64 -50.72 -0.35
CA VAL A 52 5.10 -50.86 -0.41
C VAL A 52 5.76 -50.66 0.95
N HIS A 53 5.22 -49.77 1.79
CA HIS A 53 5.83 -49.40 3.08
C HIS A 53 5.11 -50.01 4.30
N THR A 54 4.27 -51.04 4.08
CA THR A 54 3.59 -51.75 5.18
C THR A 54 4.55 -52.47 6.12
N GLN A 55 5.73 -52.86 5.63
CA GLN A 55 6.76 -53.58 6.41
C GLN A 55 7.75 -52.64 7.12
N ASP A 56 7.66 -51.33 6.89
CA ASP A 56 8.52 -50.31 7.53
C ASP A 56 7.68 -49.38 8.44
N PRO A 57 7.51 -49.75 9.73
CA PRO A 57 6.84 -48.91 10.73
C PRO A 57 7.33 -47.44 10.78
N PRO A 58 8.65 -47.13 10.72
CA PRO A 58 9.09 -45.73 10.81
C PRO A 58 8.67 -44.90 9.59
N MET A 59 8.58 -45.52 8.42
CA MET A 59 8.22 -44.84 7.18
C MET A 59 6.71 -44.55 7.16
N LEU A 60 5.88 -45.47 7.67
CA LEU A 60 4.44 -45.25 7.84
C LEU A 60 4.12 -44.09 8.80
N GLU A 61 4.87 -43.96 9.89
CA GLU A 61 4.72 -42.83 10.81
C GLU A 61 5.02 -41.50 10.10
N GLN A 62 6.01 -41.47 9.22
CA GLN A 62 6.30 -40.29 8.40
C GLN A 62 5.19 -39.98 7.40
N LEU A 63 4.58 -41.00 6.78
CA LEU A 63 3.43 -40.81 5.88
C LEU A 63 2.19 -40.27 6.60
N SER A 64 2.03 -40.57 7.90
CA SER A 64 0.90 -40.09 8.69
C SER A 64 0.95 -38.59 8.98
N LYS A 65 2.13 -37.98 8.85
CA LYS A 65 2.34 -36.55 9.12
C LYS A 65 1.95 -35.74 7.89
N ASN A 66 1.13 -34.71 8.10
CA ASN A 66 0.75 -33.79 7.03
C ASN A 66 1.98 -33.07 6.47
N ILE A 67 2.04 -32.96 5.15
CA ILE A 67 3.08 -32.21 4.44
C ILE A 67 2.69 -30.74 4.22
N THR A 68 1.41 -30.40 4.38
CA THR A 68 0.88 -29.04 4.22
C THR A 68 0.41 -28.44 5.54
N ARG A 69 0.31 -27.11 5.55
CA ARG A 69 -0.35 -26.33 6.61
C ARG A 69 -1.51 -25.57 5.98
N ASN A 70 -2.72 -25.83 6.44
CA ASN A 70 -3.96 -25.30 5.88
C ASN A 70 -4.09 -25.60 4.36
N GLY A 71 -3.61 -26.76 3.92
CA GLY A 71 -3.66 -27.17 2.51
C GLY A 71 -2.70 -26.40 1.60
N LEU A 72 -1.73 -25.67 2.17
CA LEU A 72 -0.65 -25.00 1.46
C LEU A 72 0.70 -25.58 1.87
N THR A 73 1.62 -25.72 0.92
CA THR A 73 2.99 -26.16 1.22
C THR A 73 3.75 -25.07 1.98
N ASN A 74 4.80 -25.47 2.71
CA ASN A 74 5.67 -24.51 3.38
C ASN A 74 6.34 -23.55 2.39
N ILE A 75 6.68 -24.01 1.18
CA ILE A 75 7.23 -23.19 0.11
C ILE A 75 6.23 -22.09 -0.29
N THR A 76 4.97 -22.46 -0.52
CA THR A 76 3.90 -21.51 -0.85
C THR A 76 3.69 -20.49 0.27
N LEU A 77 3.66 -20.95 1.53
CA LEU A 77 3.49 -20.04 2.68
C LEU A 77 4.66 -19.08 2.83
N ASN A 78 5.89 -19.56 2.65
CA ASN A 78 7.07 -18.71 2.70
C ASN A 78 7.09 -17.70 1.56
N TYR A 79 6.69 -18.11 0.35
CA TYR A 79 6.53 -17.21 -0.78
C TYR A 79 5.51 -16.10 -0.49
N LEU A 80 4.32 -16.45 0.03
CA LEU A 80 3.29 -15.45 0.39
C LEU A 80 3.77 -14.48 1.47
N ARG A 81 4.51 -14.96 2.48
CA ARG A 81 5.14 -14.10 3.50
C ARG A 81 6.14 -13.12 2.88
N LEU A 82 6.93 -13.57 1.91
CA LEU A 82 7.83 -12.69 1.17
C LEU A 82 7.06 -11.65 0.35
N CYS A 83 5.95 -12.02 -0.30
CA CYS A 83 5.12 -11.06 -1.05
C CYS A 83 4.61 -9.91 -0.16
N VAL A 84 4.14 -10.20 1.05
CA VAL A 84 3.67 -9.17 2.01
C VAL A 84 4.77 -8.17 2.35
N ILE A 85 6.03 -8.61 2.41
CA ILE A 85 7.17 -7.73 2.68
C ILE A 85 7.58 -6.98 1.41
N LEU A 86 7.66 -7.68 0.28
CA LEU A 86 8.18 -7.12 -0.96
C LEU A 86 7.23 -6.11 -1.61
N GLU A 87 5.92 -6.25 -1.40
CA GLU A 87 4.91 -5.33 -1.92
C GLU A 87 5.17 -3.87 -1.50
N PRO A 88 5.26 -3.51 -0.20
CA PRO A 88 5.62 -2.15 0.20
C PRO A 88 7.08 -1.79 -0.16
N MET A 89 7.97 -2.77 -0.29
CA MET A 89 9.33 -2.50 -0.75
C MET A 89 9.40 -2.01 -2.19
N GLN A 90 8.40 -2.29 -3.04
CA GLN A 90 8.39 -1.80 -4.42
C GLN A 90 8.41 -0.27 -4.49
N GLU A 91 7.69 0.42 -3.60
CA GLU A 91 7.74 1.89 -3.51
C GLU A 91 9.14 2.38 -3.10
N LEU A 92 9.75 1.71 -2.12
CA LEU A 92 11.11 2.04 -1.65
C LEU A 92 12.16 1.81 -2.74
N MET A 93 12.08 0.68 -3.44
CA MET A 93 12.96 0.33 -4.54
C MET A 93 12.82 1.32 -5.69
N SER A 94 11.58 1.74 -6.02
CA SER A 94 11.34 2.78 -7.02
C SER A 94 12.04 4.08 -6.64
N ARG A 95 11.91 4.54 -5.39
CA ARG A 95 12.54 5.79 -4.93
C ARG A 95 14.07 5.70 -4.91
N HIS A 96 14.61 4.58 -4.42
CA HIS A 96 16.05 4.31 -4.46
C HIS A 96 16.58 4.41 -5.89
N LYS A 97 15.90 3.77 -6.85
CA LYS A 97 16.28 3.78 -8.27
C LYS A 97 16.16 5.16 -8.92
N THR A 98 15.11 5.93 -8.60
CA THR A 98 14.88 7.25 -9.21
C THR A 98 15.79 8.34 -8.65
N TYR A 99 16.04 8.34 -7.33
CA TYR A 99 16.75 9.42 -6.65
C TYR A 99 18.17 9.06 -6.18
N ASN A 100 18.59 7.81 -6.37
CA ASN A 100 19.90 7.29 -5.98
C ASN A 100 20.21 7.48 -4.46
N ILE A 101 19.17 7.53 -3.63
CA ILE A 101 19.23 7.69 -2.17
C ILE A 101 19.45 6.32 -1.53
N SER A 102 20.28 6.20 -0.49
CA SER A 102 20.47 4.93 0.24
C SER A 102 19.13 4.26 0.62
N PRO A 103 18.99 2.92 0.50
CA PRO A 103 17.76 2.23 0.87
C PRO A 103 17.29 2.51 2.31
N ARG A 104 18.24 2.73 3.24
CA ARG A 104 17.94 3.08 4.64
C ARG A 104 17.28 4.45 4.76
N ASP A 105 17.77 5.43 4.01
CA ASP A 105 17.22 6.80 4.03
C ASP A 105 15.88 6.89 3.30
N CYS A 106 15.69 6.09 2.24
CA CYS A 106 14.39 5.92 1.59
C CYS A 106 13.34 5.43 2.60
N LEU A 107 13.67 4.39 3.37
CA LEU A 107 12.77 3.85 4.39
C LEU A 107 12.44 4.90 5.46
N LYS A 108 13.46 5.56 6.02
CA LYS A 108 13.28 6.60 7.06
C LYS A 108 12.35 7.71 6.57
N THR A 109 12.58 8.20 5.36
CA THR A 109 11.78 9.28 4.75
C THR A 109 10.35 8.84 4.47
N CYS A 110 10.15 7.63 3.93
CA CYS A 110 8.80 7.09 3.67
C CYS A 110 8.00 6.90 4.96
N LEU A 111 8.62 6.33 6.00
CA LEU A 111 7.97 6.13 7.30
C LEU A 111 7.59 7.47 7.93
N PHE A 112 8.49 8.45 7.89
CA PHE A 112 8.21 9.78 8.43
C PHE A 112 7.07 10.47 7.68
N GLN A 113 7.07 10.44 6.35
CA GLN A 113 5.98 10.99 5.53
C GLN A 113 4.64 10.28 5.79
N LYS A 114 4.65 8.94 5.91
CA LYS A 114 3.44 8.17 6.22
C LYS A 114 2.91 8.51 7.62
N TRP A 115 3.80 8.65 8.60
CA TRP A 115 3.45 9.09 9.95
C TRP A 115 2.86 10.51 9.95
N GLN A 116 3.50 11.46 9.26
CA GLN A 116 2.97 12.83 9.14
C GLN A 116 1.56 12.85 8.54
N ARG A 117 1.28 12.02 7.53
CA ARG A 117 -0.08 11.90 6.95
C ARG A 117 -1.11 11.31 7.91
N MET A 118 -0.70 10.39 8.79
CA MET A 118 -1.59 9.77 9.77
C MET A 118 -1.87 10.68 10.97
N VAL A 119 -0.88 11.50 11.37
CA VAL A 119 -0.99 12.41 12.52
C VAL A 119 -1.48 13.80 12.12
N ALA A 120 -1.43 14.16 10.83
CA ALA A 120 -2.01 15.39 10.33
C ALA A 120 -3.53 15.41 10.60
N PRO A 121 -4.06 16.46 11.26
CA PRO A 121 -5.50 16.64 11.39
C PRO A 121 -6.14 16.62 9.99
N PRO A 122 -7.33 16.00 9.81
CA PRO A 122 -8.08 16.12 8.57
C PRO A 122 -8.23 17.62 8.30
N ALA A 123 -7.73 18.09 7.15
CA ALA A 123 -7.92 19.47 6.77
C ALA A 123 -9.43 19.72 6.75
N GLU A 124 -9.94 20.53 7.70
CA GLU A 124 -11.32 21.00 7.61
C GLU A 124 -11.48 21.64 6.23
N PRO A 125 -12.56 21.34 5.49
CA PRO A 125 -12.81 22.02 4.23
C PRO A 125 -12.86 23.50 4.54
N SER A 126 -11.87 24.23 3.99
CA SER A 126 -11.69 25.66 4.20
C SER A 126 -13.02 26.36 3.94
N ARG A 127 -13.73 26.74 5.01
CA ARG A 127 -14.92 27.56 4.91
C ARG A 127 -14.45 28.86 4.23
N PRO A 128 -14.98 29.23 3.05
CA PRO A 128 -14.53 30.43 2.38
C PRO A 128 -14.73 31.62 3.34
N PRO A 129 -13.75 32.53 3.48
CA PRO A 129 -13.85 33.61 4.43
C PRO A 129 -15.08 34.45 4.10
N ALA A 130 -15.98 34.59 5.08
CA ALA A 130 -17.17 35.41 4.96
C ALA A 130 -16.74 36.83 4.58
N LYS A 131 -17.07 37.23 3.34
CA LYS A 131 -16.89 38.61 2.88
C LYS A 131 -17.61 39.51 3.89
N LYS A 132 -16.85 40.27 4.68
CA LYS A 132 -17.39 41.34 5.54
C LYS A 132 -18.26 42.22 4.65
N ARG A 133 -19.57 42.12 4.86
CA ARG A 133 -20.61 42.91 4.21
C ARG A 133 -20.27 44.38 4.45
N ARG A 134 -19.87 45.08 3.40
CA ARG A 134 -19.57 46.53 3.41
C ARG A 134 -20.79 47.25 4.01
N LYS A 135 -20.63 47.85 5.20
CA LYS A 135 -21.65 48.68 5.85
C LYS A 135 -21.81 49.95 5.00
N ARG A 136 -22.94 50.08 4.35
CA ARG A 136 -23.35 51.25 3.57
C ARG A 136 -24.12 52.17 4.50
N ASN A 137 -23.54 53.30 4.89
CA ASN A 137 -24.27 54.43 5.48
C ASN A 137 -24.04 55.66 4.59
N ASN A 138 -25.13 56.16 4.01
CA ASN A 138 -25.26 57.50 3.46
C ASN A 138 -25.30 58.53 4.60
N SER A 139 -24.66 59.69 4.45
CA SER A 139 -25.32 60.97 4.13
C SER A 139 -24.42 62.19 4.42
N ALA A 140 -24.31 63.08 3.40
CA ALA A 140 -24.18 64.56 3.41
C ALA A 140 -23.02 65.22 4.23
N SER A 141 -22.36 66.32 3.86
CA SER A 141 -22.33 67.22 2.70
C SER A 141 -21.31 68.34 3.06
N SER A 142 -20.35 68.68 2.20
CA SER A 142 -19.80 70.06 2.05
C SER A 142 -18.71 70.17 0.98
N THR A 143 -19.10 70.78 -0.13
CA THR A 143 -18.52 71.90 -0.89
C THR A 143 -16.99 72.08 -1.07
N SER A 144 -16.61 72.25 -2.36
CA SER A 144 -15.42 72.93 -2.95
C SER A 144 -14.04 72.27 -2.72
N ASN A 145 -13.09 72.20 -3.65
CA ASN A 145 -12.84 73.01 -4.85
C ASN A 145 -11.94 72.22 -5.83
N SER A 146 -11.89 72.70 -7.07
CA SER A 146 -11.07 72.27 -8.21
C SER A 146 -9.57 72.01 -7.95
N SER A 147 -8.98 71.02 -8.63
CA SER A 147 -7.86 71.25 -9.57
C SER A 147 -7.32 69.95 -10.19
N ILE A 148 -6.93 70.10 -11.45
CA ILE A 148 -6.23 69.17 -12.33
C ILE A 148 -4.88 68.73 -11.73
N GLY A 149 -4.49 67.47 -11.93
CA GLY A 149 -3.16 66.99 -11.58
C GLY A 149 -2.89 65.57 -12.08
N GLN A 150 -2.31 65.48 -13.26
CA GLN A 150 -1.86 64.26 -13.92
C GLN A 150 -0.49 63.82 -13.35
N ASN A 151 -0.22 62.51 -13.44
CA ASN A 151 1.09 61.88 -13.75
C ASN A 151 1.79 60.98 -12.69
N ASN A 152 2.08 59.76 -13.17
CA ASN A 152 3.23 58.85 -12.97
C ASN A 152 3.65 58.31 -11.58
N GLY A 153 3.85 56.97 -11.53
CA GLY A 153 4.64 56.32 -10.47
C GLY A 153 4.61 54.79 -10.46
N THR A 154 5.51 54.18 -11.21
CA THR A 154 5.89 52.74 -11.21
C THR A 154 6.28 52.20 -9.83
N THR A 155 5.89 50.98 -9.44
CA THR A 155 6.72 50.10 -8.58
C THR A 155 6.41 48.61 -8.71
N LYS A 156 7.48 47.83 -8.56
CA LYS A 156 7.70 46.43 -8.93
C LYS A 156 7.19 45.40 -7.90
N LYS A 157 6.82 44.23 -8.46
CA LYS A 157 6.98 42.84 -7.99
C LYS A 157 7.59 42.59 -6.60
N LYS A 158 6.98 41.70 -5.81
CA LYS A 158 7.69 40.72 -4.94
C LYS A 158 6.89 39.41 -4.80
N SER A 159 7.49 38.31 -5.24
CA SER A 159 7.06 36.91 -5.13
C SER A 159 7.43 36.33 -3.75
N PRO A 160 6.82 35.21 -3.29
CA PRO A 160 7.01 34.70 -1.93
C PRO A 160 8.32 33.90 -1.77
N ALA A 161 8.97 34.05 -0.62
CA ALA A 161 10.24 33.43 -0.29
C ALA A 161 10.07 31.96 0.14
N SER A 162 10.92 31.11 -0.45
CA SER A 162 11.17 29.71 -0.08
C SER A 162 11.94 29.61 1.24
N SER A 163 11.39 28.90 2.23
CA SER A 163 12.09 28.57 3.47
C SER A 163 12.90 27.27 3.31
N ASN A 164 14.19 27.41 2.98
CA ASN A 164 15.19 26.35 3.11
C ASN A 164 15.61 26.24 4.57
N PHE A 165 15.50 25.06 5.18
CA PHE A 165 16.02 24.76 6.52
C PHE A 165 17.12 23.71 6.39
N SER A 166 18.37 24.13 6.61
CA SER A 166 19.56 23.27 6.64
C SER A 166 19.87 22.89 8.09
N LEU A 167 19.99 21.60 8.41
CA LEU A 167 20.48 21.16 9.72
C LEU A 167 21.89 20.57 9.56
N ALA A 168 22.86 21.29 10.12
CA ALA A 168 24.28 20.97 10.11
C ALA A 168 24.61 19.79 11.04
N SER A 169 25.65 19.05 10.63
CA SER A 169 26.30 17.99 11.40
C SER A 169 26.90 18.50 12.70
N GLN A 170 26.79 17.71 13.78
CA GLN A 170 27.87 17.62 14.74
C GLN A 170 27.97 16.21 15.31
N ALA A 171 29.18 15.66 15.15
CA ALA A 171 29.66 14.45 15.79
C ALA A 171 30.17 14.78 17.19
N SER A 172 29.98 13.85 18.13
CA SER A 172 30.87 13.54 19.25
C SER A 172 30.53 12.14 19.72
#